data_AF-A0A7X8CMR9-F1
#
_entry.id   AF-A0A7X8CMR9-F1
#
_cell.length_a   1.000
_cell.length_b   1.000
_cell.length_c   1.000
_cell.angle_alpha   90.00
_cell.angle_beta   90.00
_cell.angle_gamma   90.00
#
_symmetry.space_group_name_H-M   'P 1'
#
loop_
_entity.id
_entity.type
_entity.pdbx_description
1 polymer ?
#
loop_
_entity_poly.entity_id
_entity_poly.type
_entity_poly.pdbx_seq_one_letter_code
_entity_poly.pdbx_strand_id
1 'polypeptide(L)'
;HLKNTLIGKTVVQKISSQMRIAKIEALNEGKTTKIVFDTVQNKYIYTNSSGKSVHHPMPDEVILYRTNFPLNTLRFYSTGTPSSGGTITLRIGNNLKYIIITPVTGRVRISDKPPSN
;
A
#
# COMPACT_ATOMS: atom_id res chain seq x y z
N HIS A 1 -0.05 -24.15 5.90
CA HIS A 1 0.25 -23.12 6.91
C HIS A 1 1.52 -22.33 6.59
N LEU A 2 2.70 -22.96 6.42
CA LEU A 2 3.98 -22.26 6.10
C LEU A 2 3.99 -21.48 4.78
N LYS A 3 3.45 -22.06 3.70
CA LYS A 3 3.39 -21.43 2.36
C LYS A 3 2.62 -20.09 2.40
N ASN A 4 1.45 -20.07 3.03
CA ASN A 4 0.62 -18.86 3.14
C ASN A 4 1.33 -17.77 3.96
N THR A 5 2.08 -18.16 5.01
CA THR A 5 2.88 -17.21 5.79
C THR A 5 3.99 -16.56 4.96
N LEU A 6 4.68 -17.33 4.12
CA LEU A 6 5.74 -16.81 3.26
C LEU A 6 5.19 -15.90 2.15
N ILE A 7 4.13 -16.34 1.44
CA ILE A 7 3.44 -15.55 0.42
C ILE A 7 2.93 -14.25 1.03
N GLY A 8 2.24 -14.34 2.18
CA GLY A 8 1.73 -13.18 2.90
C GLY A 8 2.84 -12.20 3.28
N LYS A 9 3.96 -12.67 3.82
CA LYS A 9 5.12 -11.81 4.14
C LYS A 9 5.65 -11.10 2.90
N THR A 10 5.80 -11.82 1.78
CA THR A 10 6.28 -11.24 0.51
C THR A 10 5.33 -10.18 -0.02
N VAL A 11 4.01 -10.43 -0.01
CA VAL A 11 3.01 -9.47 -0.47
C VAL A 11 2.99 -8.21 0.39
N VAL A 12 3.01 -8.36 1.72
CA VAL A 12 3.05 -7.23 2.65
C VAL A 12 4.29 -6.37 2.40
N GLN A 13 5.46 -6.99 2.22
CA GLN A 13 6.70 -6.28 1.90
C GLN A 13 6.64 -5.61 0.54
N LYS A 14 6.09 -6.28 -0.48
CA LYS A 14 5.94 -5.71 -1.83
C LYS A 14 5.12 -4.43 -1.83
N ILE A 15 3.96 -4.43 -1.17
CA ILE A 15 3.11 -3.22 -1.07
C ILE A 15 3.83 -2.13 -0.26
N SER A 16 4.47 -2.51 0.85
CA SER A 16 5.24 -1.57 1.67
C SER A 16 6.37 -0.89 0.88
N SER A 17 7.09 -1.66 0.07
CA SER A 17 8.13 -1.16 -0.84
C SER A 17 7.55 -0.32 -1.96
N GLN A 18 6.42 -0.70 -2.55
CA GLN A 18 5.73 0.10 -3.56
C GLN A 18 5.37 1.49 -3.04
N MET A 19 4.88 1.60 -1.81
CA MET A 19 4.58 2.89 -1.18
C MET A 19 5.84 3.75 -1.00
N ARG A 20 6.98 3.14 -0.64
CA ARG A 20 8.26 3.85 -0.55
C ARG A 20 8.77 4.29 -1.92
N ILE A 21 8.65 3.44 -2.94
CA ILE A 21 9.02 3.76 -4.32
C ILE A 21 8.17 4.92 -4.85
N ALA A 22 6.85 4.86 -4.67
CA ALA A 22 5.94 5.92 -5.09
C ALA A 22 6.31 7.28 -4.45
N LYS A 23 6.67 7.26 -3.16
CA LYS A 23 7.18 8.45 -2.45
C LYS A 23 8.46 9.00 -3.07
N ILE A 24 9.48 8.14 -3.24
CA ILE A 24 10.79 8.53 -3.75
C ILE A 24 10.68 9.04 -5.18
N GLU A 25 9.92 8.35 -6.02
CA GLU A 25 9.68 8.75 -7.40
C GLU A 25 8.96 10.11 -7.46
N ALA A 26 7.94 10.33 -6.64
CA ALA A 26 7.24 11.62 -6.63
C ALA A 26 8.17 12.79 -6.25
N LEU A 27 9.07 12.56 -5.28
CA LEU A 27 10.05 13.52 -4.84
C LEU A 27 11.10 13.81 -5.93
N ASN A 28 11.66 12.76 -6.54
CA ASN A 28 12.73 12.89 -7.52
C ASN A 28 12.26 13.50 -8.84
N GLU A 29 11.06 13.12 -9.29
CA GLU A 29 10.51 13.55 -10.58
C GLU A 29 9.69 14.84 -10.48
N GLY A 30 9.49 15.36 -9.27
CA GLY A 30 8.69 16.56 -9.02
C GLY A 30 7.22 16.43 -9.45
N LYS A 31 6.69 15.21 -9.53
CA LYS A 31 5.34 14.90 -10.03
C LYS A 31 4.59 13.97 -9.09
N THR A 32 3.27 14.10 -9.06
CA THR A 32 2.44 13.27 -8.18
C THR A 32 2.40 11.82 -8.67
N THR A 33 2.63 10.86 -7.78
CA THR A 33 2.35 9.43 -8.00
C THR A 33 1.11 8.99 -7.23
N LYS A 34 0.52 7.86 -7.61
CA LYS A 34 -0.74 7.37 -7.02
C LYS A 34 -0.74 5.86 -6.86
N ILE A 35 -1.30 5.38 -5.75
CA ILE A 35 -1.66 3.98 -5.54
C ILE A 35 -3.15 3.90 -5.25
N VAL A 36 -3.89 3.11 -6.04
CA VAL A 36 -5.32 2.80 -5.80
C VAL A 36 -5.42 1.38 -5.26
N PHE A 37 -6.12 1.21 -4.14
CA PHE A 37 -6.37 -0.07 -3.48
C PHE A 37 -7.77 -0.56 -3.84
N ASP A 38 -7.86 -1.41 -4.87
CA ASP A 38 -9.13 -1.98 -5.31
C ASP A 38 -9.44 -3.25 -4.50
N THR A 39 -10.17 -3.06 -3.40
CA THR A 39 -10.57 -4.15 -2.50
C THR A 39 -11.61 -5.08 -3.13
N VAL A 40 -12.34 -4.62 -4.15
CA VAL A 40 -13.36 -5.42 -4.85
C VAL A 40 -12.70 -6.40 -5.80
N GLN A 41 -11.72 -5.93 -6.57
CA GLN A 41 -10.97 -6.77 -7.52
C GLN A 41 -9.69 -7.37 -6.93
N ASN A 42 -9.51 -7.27 -5.61
CA ASN A 42 -8.37 -7.79 -4.87
C ASN A 42 -6.99 -7.45 -5.48
N LYS A 43 -6.77 -6.17 -5.79
CA LYS A 43 -5.54 -5.69 -6.43
C LYS A 43 -5.17 -4.27 -6.00
N TYR A 44 -3.92 -3.87 -6.24
CA TYR A 44 -3.58 -2.45 -6.25
C TYR A 44 -3.10 -2.01 -7.63
N ILE A 45 -3.24 -0.72 -7.89
CA ILE A 45 -2.85 -0.09 -9.15
C ILE A 45 -1.86 1.02 -8.80
N TYR A 46 -0.63 0.91 -9.30
CA TYR A 46 0.36 1.97 -9.17
C TYR A 46 0.38 2.81 -10.45
N THR A 47 0.15 4.11 -10.32
CA THR A 47 0.36 5.10 -11.39
C THR A 47 1.62 5.90 -11.06
N ASN A 48 2.60 5.80 -11.94
CA ASN A 48 3.90 6.43 -11.79
C ASN A 48 3.87 7.93 -12.17
N SER A 49 5.00 8.61 -12.07
CA SER A 49 5.16 10.06 -12.34
C SER A 49 4.90 10.44 -13.80
N SER A 50 5.02 9.49 -14.74
CA SER A 50 4.68 9.69 -16.15
C SER A 50 3.21 9.41 -16.48
N GLY A 51 2.39 9.03 -15.50
CA GLY A 51 0.98 8.70 -15.67
C GLY A 51 0.71 7.26 -16.12
N LYS A 52 1.76 6.44 -16.31
CA LYS A 52 1.62 5.01 -16.65
C LYS A 52 1.11 4.23 -15.44
N SER A 53 0.10 3.41 -15.66
CA SER A 53 -0.49 2.57 -14.62
C SER A 53 -0.10 1.10 -14.78
N VAL A 54 0.23 0.45 -13.66
CA VAL A 54 0.52 -0.99 -13.58
C VAL A 54 -0.41 -1.63 -12.56
N HIS A 55 -1.04 -2.73 -12.95
CA HIS A 55 -1.96 -3.49 -12.12
C HIS A 55 -1.22 -4.62 -11.40
N HIS A 56 -1.48 -4.77 -10.11
CA HIS A 56 -0.85 -5.77 -9.27
C HIS A 56 -1.93 -6.57 -8.53
N PRO A 57 -2.42 -7.68 -9.13
CA PRO A 57 -3.33 -8.59 -8.45
C PRO A 57 -2.66 -9.21 -7.22
N MET A 58 -3.44 -9.44 -6.17
CA MET A 58 -3.00 -10.24 -5.03
C MET A 58 -3.01 -11.73 -5.41
N PRO A 59 -2.10 -12.55 -4.86
CA PRO A 59 -2.25 -14.00 -4.87
C PRO A 59 -3.55 -14.41 -4.15
N ASP A 60 -4.11 -15.56 -4.53
CA ASP A 60 -5.39 -16.07 -4.00
C ASP A 60 -5.41 -16.21 -2.48
N GLU A 61 -4.25 -16.45 -1.86
CA GLU A 61 -4.13 -16.61 -0.41
C GLU A 61 -4.11 -15.28 0.36
N VAL A 62 -4.08 -14.13 -0.34
CA VAL A 62 -4.02 -12.79 0.26
C VAL A 62 -5.20 -11.95 -0.23
N ILE A 63 -5.99 -11.45 0.73
CA ILE A 63 -7.10 -10.56 0.46
C ILE A 63 -6.72 -9.15 0.89
N LEU A 64 -6.80 -8.19 -0.03
CA LEU A 64 -6.79 -6.76 0.23
C LEU A 64 -8.12 -6.39 0.90
N TYR A 65 -8.16 -6.54 2.22
CA TYR A 65 -9.39 -6.56 2.99
C TYR A 65 -10.03 -5.18 3.14
N ARG A 66 -9.25 -4.16 3.51
CA ARG A 66 -9.76 -2.80 3.72
C ARG A 66 -8.64 -1.77 3.61
N THR A 67 -9.01 -0.55 3.25
CA THR A 67 -8.21 0.65 3.52
C THR A 67 -9.07 1.78 4.09
N ASN A 68 -8.44 2.74 4.76
CA ASN A 68 -9.08 3.97 5.23
C ASN A 68 -8.66 5.22 4.43
N PHE A 69 -7.98 5.04 3.30
CA PHE A 69 -7.68 6.16 2.41
C PHE A 69 -8.96 6.67 1.73
N PRO A 70 -9.14 7.99 1.58
CA PRO A 70 -10.21 8.55 0.77
C PRO A 70 -10.18 7.95 -0.64
N LEU A 71 -11.34 7.51 -1.13
CA LEU A 71 -11.49 6.86 -2.45
C LEU A 71 -10.52 5.67 -2.65
N ASN A 72 -10.14 4.99 -1.57
CA ASN A 72 -9.13 3.94 -1.55
C ASN A 72 -7.81 4.33 -2.23
N THR A 73 -7.45 5.61 -2.18
CA THR A 73 -6.34 6.16 -2.96
C THR A 73 -5.32 6.85 -2.08
N LEU A 74 -4.07 6.41 -2.17
CA LEU A 74 -2.92 7.11 -1.61
C LEU A 74 -2.19 7.84 -2.72
N ARG A 75 -1.89 9.12 -2.52
CA ARG A 75 -1.07 9.93 -3.43
C ARG A 75 0.21 10.34 -2.73
N PHE A 76 1.29 10.48 -3.48
CA PHE A 76 2.46 11.21 -3.02
C PHE A 76 2.61 12.43 -3.91
N TYR A 77 2.61 13.61 -3.30
CA TYR A 77 2.83 14.87 -4.02
C TYR A 77 4.31 15.01 -4.41
N SER A 78 4.61 16.01 -5.23
CA SER A 78 5.98 16.32 -5.68
C SER A 78 6.98 16.58 -4.55
N THR A 79 6.50 16.82 -3.33
CA THR A 79 7.32 16.95 -2.11
C THR A 79 7.61 15.61 -1.42
N GLY A 80 7.13 14.49 -1.95
CA GLY A 80 7.16 13.17 -1.30
C GLY A 80 6.20 13.06 -0.10
N THR A 81 5.39 14.08 0.16
CA THR A 81 4.37 14.05 1.23
C THR A 81 3.18 13.21 0.77
N PRO A 82 2.69 12.26 1.58
CA PRO A 82 1.49 11.51 1.26
C PRO A 82 0.23 12.40 1.37
N SER A 83 -0.81 12.09 0.59
CA SER A 83 -2.12 12.77 0.68
C SER A 83 -2.74 12.68 2.07
N SER A 84 -2.46 11.60 2.80
CA SER A 84 -2.86 11.43 4.19
C SER A 84 -2.02 10.35 4.87
N GLY A 85 -2.08 10.32 6.20
CA GLY A 85 -1.81 9.08 6.93
C GLY A 85 -2.88 8.03 6.61
N GLY A 86 -2.61 6.76 6.94
CA GLY A 86 -3.61 5.73 6.74
C GLY A 86 -3.09 4.31 6.91
N THR A 87 -3.96 3.36 6.64
CA THR A 87 -3.71 1.93 6.85
C THR A 87 -4.32 1.11 5.73
N ILE A 88 -3.57 0.10 5.30
CA ILE A 88 -4.02 -0.99 4.45
C ILE A 88 -4.10 -2.22 5.35
N THR A 89 -5.22 -2.91 5.33
CA THR A 89 -5.42 -4.18 6.04
C THR A 89 -5.44 -5.31 5.02
N LEU A 90 -4.54 -6.27 5.21
CA LEU A 90 -4.47 -7.50 4.43
C LEU A 90 -4.92 -8.66 5.31
N ARG A 91 -5.69 -9.59 4.73
CA ARG A 91 -6.04 -10.86 5.35
C ARG A 91 -5.27 -11.98 4.65
N ILE A 92 -4.56 -12.80 5.44
CA ILE A 92 -3.77 -13.94 4.99
C ILE A 92 -4.24 -15.16 5.78
N GLY A 93 -5.10 -15.97 5.17
CA GLY A 93 -5.90 -16.96 5.91
C GLY A 93 -6.71 -16.28 7.03
N ASN A 94 -6.52 -16.70 8.28
CA ASN A 94 -7.21 -16.13 9.45
C ASN A 94 -6.46 -14.94 10.09
N ASN A 95 -5.27 -14.59 9.60
CA ASN A 95 -4.45 -13.54 10.18
C ASN A 95 -4.64 -12.21 9.46
N LEU A 96 -4.61 -11.11 10.21
CA LEU A 96 -4.58 -9.76 9.67
C LEU A 96 -3.16 -9.18 9.72
N LYS A 97 -2.79 -8.43 8.69
CA LYS A 97 -1.56 -7.64 8.63
C LYS A 97 -1.91 -6.22 8.24
N TYR A 98 -1.19 -5.27 8.81
CA TYR A 98 -1.44 -3.85 8.63
C TYR A 98 -0.21 -3.18 8.04
N ILE A 99 -0.39 -2.44 6.96
CA ILE A 99 0.64 -1.54 6.41
C ILE A 99 0.18 -0.13 6.71
N ILE A 100 0.93 0.57 7.54
CA ILE A 100 0.55 1.85 8.12
C ILE A 100 1.50 2.92 7.62
N ILE A 101 0.95 4.01 7.12
CA ILE A 101 1.70 5.20 6.73
C ILE A 101 1.36 6.37 7.66
N THR A 102 2.40 7.03 8.15
CA THR A 102 2.25 8.25 8.96
C THR A 102 1.99 9.46 8.07
N PRO A 103 1.15 10.41 8.52
CA PRO A 103 0.96 11.66 7.79
C PRO A 103 2.27 12.45 7.73
N VAL A 104 2.36 13.37 6.76
CA VAL A 104 3.50 14.28 6.53
C VAL A 104 4.79 13.55 6.13
N THR A 105 5.40 12.79 7.04
CA THR A 105 6.69 12.12 6.81
C THR A 105 6.57 10.95 5.82
N GLY A 106 5.38 10.35 5.68
CA GLY A 106 5.17 9.18 4.83
C GLY A 106 5.94 7.95 5.28
N ARG A 107 6.34 7.85 6.55
CA ARG A 107 7.01 6.65 7.09
C ARG A 107 6.04 5.46 7.02
N VAL A 108 6.46 4.41 6.32
CA VAL A 108 5.70 3.18 6.14
C VAL A 108 6.21 2.11 7.12
N ARG A 109 5.30 1.50 7.88
CA ARG A 109 5.58 0.38 8.79
C ARG A 109 4.60 -0.77 8.59
N ILE A 110 5.03 -1.98 8.95
CA ILE A 110 4.20 -3.18 8.94
C ILE A 110 3.90 -3.56 10.40
N SER A 111 2.67 -4.01 10.66
CA SER A 111 2.22 -4.40 12.00
C SER A 111 1.30 -5.61 11.95
N ASP A 112 1.32 -6.39 13.02
CA ASP A 112 0.40 -7.51 13.27
C ASP A 112 -0.80 -7.08 14.12
N LYS A 113 -0.70 -5.89 14.71
CA LYS A 113 -1.75 -5.26 15.52
C LYS A 113 -2.37 -4.10 14.74
N PRO A 114 -3.67 -3.83 14.92
CA PRO A 114 -4.29 -2.65 14.35
C PRO A 114 -3.58 -1.38 14.84
N PRO A 115 -3.63 -0.27 14.07
CA PRO A 115 -3.09 1.00 14.52
C PRO A 115 -3.79 1.42 15.82
N SER A 116 -3.00 1.91 16.79
CA SER A 116 -3.53 2.59 17.96
C SER A 116 -4.31 3.84 17.50
N ASN A 117 -5.49 4.06 18.06
CA ASN A 117 -6.21 5.33 17.89
C ASN A 117 -5.44 6.46 18.58
#